data_AF-A0A3A8KR08-F1
#
_entry.id   AF-A0A3A8KR08-F1
#
_cell.length_a   1.000
_cell.length_b   1.000
_cell.length_c   1.000
_cell.angle_alpha   90.00
_cell.angle_beta   90.00
_cell.angle_gamma   90.00
#
_symmetry.space_group_name_H-M   'P 1'
#
loop_
_entity.id
_entity.type
_entity.pdbx_description
1 polymer ?
#
loop_
_entity_poly.entity_id
_entity_poly.type
_entity_poly.pdbx_seq_one_letter_code
_entity_poly.pdbx_strand_id
1 'polypeptide(L)'
;MAQSAEHITQMTKNDLHDKGACILRHESARKSSPCDYQWNGYQLSRTAARSGMYNKPLRRSWIDRDKADREIFDAATRKERRSGETSGELGLRLRDFIKKYRHSVRYTSRVLDRDPKAWFIGEPTHPKNFVPKAHDPEGGMHRPYYHNWHHMIPNGAINEYIGGGPDGAKRLFLLMTSLYNMNCGQNIVLLPKESFVGRVLGLPIHCPYGQMSHPTYSQTCEKHLRRIAAQLKKVLASGNPHKLNDENVTQIKKAMNLLSDKLLAALKAMPPGVSLDELESI
;
A
#
# COMPACT_ATOMS: atom_id res chain seq x y z
N MET A 1 20.24 1.35 3.97
CA MET A 1 21.16 2.50 4.09
C MET A 1 20.43 3.63 4.79
N ALA A 2 20.98 4.16 5.90
CA ALA A 2 20.38 5.28 6.61
C ALA A 2 20.49 6.55 5.76
N GLN A 3 19.37 7.25 5.58
CA GLN A 3 19.34 8.57 4.94
C GLN A 3 20.13 9.55 5.83
N SER A 4 20.98 10.41 5.25
CA SER A 4 21.62 11.47 6.03
C SER A 4 20.55 12.45 6.54
N ALA A 5 20.70 12.95 7.77
CA ALA A 5 19.73 13.87 8.39
C ALA A 5 19.50 15.16 7.58
N GLU A 6 20.50 15.59 6.80
CA GLU A 6 20.40 16.69 5.84
C GLU A 6 19.40 16.43 4.70
N HIS A 7 19.31 15.17 4.24
CA HIS A 7 18.46 14.75 3.13
C HIS A 7 16.96 14.85 3.49
N ILE A 8 16.61 14.48 4.72
CA ILE A 8 15.25 14.59 5.25
C ILE A 8 14.87 16.06 5.41
N THR A 9 15.77 16.88 5.95
CA THR A 9 15.52 18.31 6.25
C THR A 9 15.22 19.14 4.99
N GLN A 10 15.87 18.87 3.85
CA GLN A 10 15.58 19.55 2.58
C GLN A 10 14.27 19.08 1.92
N MET A 11 13.90 17.81 2.13
CA MET A 11 12.68 17.20 1.60
C MET A 11 11.45 17.43 2.49
N THR A 12 11.63 18.06 3.65
CA THR A 12 10.55 18.54 4.52
C THR A 12 10.29 20.05 4.38
N LYS A 13 10.88 20.73 3.38
CA LYS A 13 10.60 22.15 3.13
C LYS A 13 9.10 22.38 2.92
N ASN A 14 8.54 23.27 3.73
CA ASN A 14 7.09 23.48 3.84
C ASN A 14 6.43 23.92 2.52
N ASP A 15 7.11 24.68 1.65
CA ASP A 15 6.51 25.30 0.46
C ASP A 15 6.07 24.31 -0.62
N LEU A 16 6.83 23.23 -0.84
CA LEU A 16 6.45 22.15 -1.76
C LEU A 16 5.38 21.24 -1.16
N HIS A 17 5.42 21.01 0.15
CA HIS A 17 4.39 20.27 0.89
C HIS A 17 3.05 21.01 0.88
N ASP A 18 3.06 22.34 1.01
CA ASP A 18 1.88 23.20 0.93
C ASP A 18 1.23 23.15 -0.47
N LYS A 19 2.07 22.97 -1.51
CA LYS A 19 1.62 22.71 -2.89
C LYS A 19 1.21 21.25 -3.13
N GLY A 20 1.24 20.42 -2.08
CA GLY A 20 0.79 19.04 -2.10
C GLY A 20 1.79 18.03 -2.66
N ALA A 21 3.07 18.39 -2.85
CA ALA A 21 4.12 17.44 -3.23
C ALA A 21 4.56 16.61 -2.01
N CYS A 22 4.89 15.32 -2.20
CA CYS A 22 5.49 14.52 -1.14
C CYS A 22 6.07 13.21 -1.68
N ILE A 23 7.33 12.91 -1.38
CA ILE A 23 7.99 11.68 -1.84
C ILE A 23 8.51 10.82 -0.66
N LEU A 24 8.00 11.10 0.53
CA LEU A 24 8.26 10.33 1.74
C LEU A 24 6.95 9.74 2.25
N ARG A 25 7.02 8.50 2.75
CA ARG A 25 5.88 7.89 3.44
C ARG A 25 5.71 8.56 4.80
N HIS A 26 4.57 9.20 5.03
CA HIS A 26 4.18 9.70 6.35
C HIS A 26 2.99 8.88 6.88
N GLU A 27 3.20 8.20 8.01
CA GLU A 27 2.10 7.54 8.72
C GLU A 27 1.39 8.58 9.58
N SER A 28 0.07 8.73 9.38
CA SER A 28 -0.83 9.41 10.31
C SER A 28 -0.43 10.85 10.66
N ALA A 29 -0.83 11.81 9.83
CA ALA A 29 -1.04 13.14 10.36
C ALA A 29 -2.39 13.14 11.08
N ARG A 30 -2.48 13.58 12.35
CA ARG A 30 -3.78 13.82 13.03
C ARG A 30 -4.66 14.86 12.31
N LYS A 31 -4.13 15.51 11.26
CA LYS A 31 -4.81 16.47 10.41
C LYS A 31 -4.80 15.95 8.99
N SER A 32 -5.92 16.12 8.27
CA SER A 32 -6.03 15.85 6.84
C SER A 32 -4.98 16.65 6.08
N SER A 33 -3.89 15.99 5.70
CA SER A 33 -2.78 16.60 4.95
C SER A 33 -2.58 15.84 3.64
N PRO A 34 -2.06 16.51 2.58
CA PRO A 34 -1.70 15.85 1.34
C PRO A 34 -0.71 14.69 1.52
N CYS A 35 -0.02 14.61 2.66
CA CYS A 35 0.96 13.58 2.96
C CYS A 35 0.37 12.35 3.69
N ASP A 36 -0.89 12.39 4.14
CA ASP A 36 -1.51 11.27 4.84
C ASP A 36 -2.05 10.23 3.85
N TYR A 37 -1.24 9.23 3.54
CA TYR A 37 -1.62 8.22 2.55
C TYR A 37 -2.83 7.38 2.98
N GLN A 38 -3.03 7.15 4.28
CA GLN A 38 -4.13 6.33 4.76
C GLN A 38 -5.45 7.06 4.57
N TRP A 39 -5.49 8.34 4.93
CA TRP A 39 -6.66 9.19 4.71
C TRP A 39 -6.94 9.43 3.23
N ASN A 40 -5.90 9.75 2.46
CA ASN A 40 -6.03 9.95 1.02
C ASN A 40 -6.53 8.67 0.32
N GLY A 41 -6.00 7.51 0.72
CA GLY A 41 -6.47 6.21 0.26
C GLY A 41 -7.93 5.96 0.60
N TYR A 42 -8.34 6.24 1.84
CA TYR A 42 -9.73 6.12 2.29
C TYR A 42 -10.68 6.99 1.48
N GLN A 43 -10.37 8.28 1.33
CA GLN A 43 -11.19 9.23 0.58
C GLN A 43 -11.33 8.81 -0.88
N LEU A 44 -10.21 8.46 -1.53
CA LEU A 44 -10.21 8.01 -2.91
C LEU A 44 -11.01 6.71 -3.08
N SER A 45 -10.94 5.79 -2.12
CA SER A 45 -11.62 4.50 -2.17
C SER A 45 -13.14 4.59 -2.01
N ARG A 46 -13.65 5.69 -1.43
CA ARG A 46 -15.09 5.96 -1.30
C ARG A 46 -15.72 6.57 -2.55
N THR A 47 -14.90 7.07 -3.48
CA THR A 47 -15.39 7.66 -4.72
C THR A 47 -16.09 6.60 -5.58
N ALA A 48 -17.03 7.02 -6.43
CA ALA A 48 -17.70 6.14 -7.39
C ALA A 48 -16.72 5.37 -8.30
N ALA A 49 -15.56 5.96 -8.59
CA ALA A 49 -14.53 5.37 -9.45
C ALA A 49 -13.80 4.16 -8.81
N ARG A 50 -13.80 4.05 -7.47
CA ARG A 50 -13.04 3.01 -6.76
C ARG A 50 -13.85 2.19 -5.77
N SER A 51 -14.99 2.68 -5.30
CA SER A 51 -15.82 1.96 -4.33
C SER A 51 -16.23 0.58 -4.85
N GLY A 52 -16.42 0.40 -6.17
CA GLY A 52 -16.70 -0.90 -6.79
C GLY A 52 -15.59 -1.97 -6.62
N MET A 53 -14.35 -1.58 -6.30
CA MET A 53 -13.30 -2.54 -5.95
C MET A 53 -13.53 -3.18 -4.58
N TYR A 54 -14.14 -2.44 -3.66
CA TYR A 54 -14.27 -2.79 -2.24
C TYR A 54 -15.69 -3.21 -1.88
N ASN A 55 -16.69 -2.66 -2.58
CA ASN A 55 -18.10 -2.87 -2.30
C ASN A 55 -18.66 -4.05 -3.09
N LYS A 56 -17.97 -5.20 -3.01
CA LYS A 56 -18.44 -6.45 -3.62
C LYS A 56 -19.31 -7.23 -2.63
N PRO A 57 -20.42 -7.84 -3.07
CA PRO A 57 -21.29 -8.58 -2.19
C PRO A 57 -20.58 -9.82 -1.62
N LEU A 58 -20.63 -9.96 -0.30
CA LEU A 58 -20.15 -11.16 0.37
C LEU A 58 -21.15 -12.31 0.17
N ARG A 59 -20.70 -13.44 -0.38
CA ARG A 59 -21.51 -14.68 -0.38
C ARG A 59 -21.13 -15.56 0.81
N ARG A 60 -22.11 -16.19 1.45
CA ARG A 60 -21.92 -17.08 2.62
C ARG A 60 -20.90 -18.19 2.36
N SER A 61 -20.91 -18.77 1.15
CA SER A 61 -20.02 -19.83 0.70
C SER A 61 -18.52 -19.48 0.77
N TRP A 62 -18.15 -18.18 0.79
CA TRP A 62 -16.76 -17.75 0.94
C TRP A 62 -16.26 -17.86 2.38
N ILE A 63 -17.17 -17.72 3.35
CA ILE A 63 -16.89 -17.96 4.78
C ILE A 63 -16.67 -19.46 5.02
N ASP A 64 -17.36 -20.33 4.28
CA ASP A 64 -17.13 -21.78 4.39
C ASP A 64 -15.81 -22.22 3.74
N ARG A 65 -15.34 -21.58 2.66
CA ARG A 65 -14.00 -21.83 2.11
C ARG A 65 -12.87 -21.38 3.05
N ASP A 66 -13.13 -20.44 3.96
CA ASP A 66 -12.18 -20.08 5.03
C ASP A 66 -11.92 -21.26 5.99
N LYS A 67 -12.84 -22.24 6.10
CA LYS A 67 -12.58 -23.49 6.84
C LYS A 67 -11.44 -24.31 6.20
N ALA A 68 -11.31 -24.29 4.87
CA ALA A 68 -10.22 -24.98 4.17
C ALA A 68 -8.88 -24.26 4.36
N ASP A 69 -8.87 -22.92 4.32
CA ASP A 69 -7.67 -22.15 4.68
C ASP A 69 -7.28 -22.43 6.15
N ARG A 70 -8.26 -22.50 7.07
CA ARG A 70 -8.08 -22.96 8.46
C ARG A 70 -7.41 -24.33 8.56
N GLU A 71 -7.78 -25.29 7.72
CA GLU A 71 -7.19 -26.63 7.71
C GLU A 71 -5.74 -26.62 7.22
N ILE A 72 -5.44 -25.82 6.20
CA ILE A 72 -4.06 -25.58 5.73
C ILE A 72 -3.23 -24.94 6.84
N PHE A 73 -3.78 -23.95 7.55
CA PHE A 73 -3.12 -23.32 8.70
C PHE A 73 -2.92 -24.29 9.87
N ASP A 74 -3.94 -25.07 10.23
CA ASP A 74 -3.86 -26.05 11.31
C ASP A 74 -2.91 -27.21 10.95
N ALA A 75 -2.75 -27.53 9.66
CA ALA A 75 -1.78 -28.50 9.18
C ALA A 75 -0.34 -27.95 9.25
N ALA A 76 -0.11 -26.70 8.84
CA ALA A 76 1.18 -26.01 8.99
C ALA A 76 1.60 -25.95 10.48
N THR A 77 0.68 -25.54 11.36
CA THR A 77 0.92 -25.45 12.81
C THR A 77 1.18 -26.83 13.45
N ARG A 78 0.55 -27.91 12.94
CA ARG A 78 0.77 -29.29 13.42
C ARG A 78 2.10 -29.87 12.94
N LYS A 79 2.52 -29.56 11.72
CA LYS A 79 3.84 -29.94 11.19
C LYS A 79 4.96 -29.29 12.00
N GLU A 80 4.81 -28.01 12.34
CA GLU A 80 5.74 -27.27 13.21
C GLU A 80 5.81 -27.81 14.64
N ARG A 81 4.66 -28.17 15.25
CA ARG A 81 4.64 -28.81 16.57
C ARG A 81 5.41 -30.13 16.62
N ARG A 82 5.50 -30.85 15.49
CA ARG A 82 6.21 -32.12 15.39
C ARG A 82 7.70 -31.96 15.06
N SER A 83 8.10 -30.89 14.37
CA SER A 83 9.51 -30.66 14.03
C SER A 83 10.32 -30.02 15.16
N GLY A 84 9.69 -29.37 16.13
CA GLY A 84 10.38 -28.76 17.28
C GLY A 84 11.24 -27.54 16.93
N GLU A 85 11.21 -27.08 15.67
CA GLU A 85 12.14 -26.10 15.10
C GLU A 85 11.94 -24.64 15.53
N THR A 86 10.93 -24.34 16.36
CA THR A 86 10.61 -22.93 16.69
C THR A 86 10.75 -22.60 18.17
N SER A 87 11.99 -22.52 18.63
CA SER A 87 12.39 -21.68 19.77
C SER A 87 12.76 -20.24 19.34
N GLY A 88 12.67 -19.90 18.05
CA GLY A 88 13.03 -18.59 17.49
C GLY A 88 11.86 -17.60 17.26
N GLU A 89 12.23 -16.33 17.01
CA GLU A 89 11.34 -15.17 16.84
C GLU A 89 10.27 -15.35 15.72
N LEU A 90 10.60 -16.08 14.66
CA LEU A 90 9.70 -16.33 13.53
C LEU A 90 8.47 -17.17 13.92
N GLY A 91 8.65 -18.20 14.75
CA GLY A 91 7.54 -19.06 15.21
C GLY A 91 6.62 -18.36 16.21
N LEU A 92 7.16 -17.42 17.01
CA LEU A 92 6.34 -16.52 17.84
C LEU A 92 5.48 -15.60 16.97
N ARG A 93 6.06 -15.00 15.93
CA ARG A 93 5.35 -14.13 14.97
C ARG A 93 4.23 -14.86 14.23
N LEU A 94 4.45 -16.12 13.83
CA LEU A 94 3.41 -16.92 13.18
C LEU A 94 2.24 -17.25 14.10
N ARG A 95 2.51 -17.63 15.37
CA ARG A 95 1.45 -17.89 16.37
C ARG A 95 0.60 -16.65 16.62
N ASP A 96 1.24 -15.49 16.78
CA ASP A 96 0.53 -14.23 16.97
C ASP A 96 -0.29 -13.83 15.73
N PHE A 97 0.24 -14.08 14.53
CA PHE A 97 -0.50 -13.90 13.29
C PHE A 97 -1.75 -14.78 13.25
N ILE A 98 -1.64 -16.08 13.53
CA ILE A 98 -2.79 -17.01 13.53
C ILE A 98 -3.85 -16.56 14.53
N LYS A 99 -3.44 -16.12 15.73
CA LYS A 99 -4.36 -15.60 16.75
C LYS A 99 -5.10 -14.36 16.24
N LYS A 100 -4.39 -13.40 15.64
CA LYS A 100 -4.97 -12.18 15.05
C LYS A 100 -5.89 -12.51 13.87
N TYR A 101 -5.49 -13.44 13.01
CA TYR A 101 -6.28 -13.93 11.88
C TYR A 101 -7.62 -14.51 12.35
N ARG A 102 -7.58 -15.48 13.28
CA ARG A 102 -8.79 -16.10 13.85
C ARG A 102 -9.71 -15.07 14.49
N HIS A 103 -9.15 -14.09 15.17
CA HIS A 103 -9.92 -12.99 15.76
C HIS A 103 -10.56 -12.12 14.68
N SER A 104 -9.82 -11.74 13.65
CA SER A 104 -10.30 -10.96 12.50
C SER A 104 -11.48 -11.67 11.83
N VAL A 105 -11.30 -12.92 11.39
CA VAL A 105 -12.35 -13.72 10.75
C VAL A 105 -13.61 -13.78 11.61
N ARG A 106 -13.49 -14.15 12.90
CA ARG A 106 -14.65 -14.23 13.81
C ARG A 106 -15.33 -12.88 14.01
N TYR A 107 -14.57 -11.79 14.01
CA TYR A 107 -15.11 -10.45 14.08
C TYR A 107 -15.87 -10.11 12.80
N THR A 108 -15.23 -10.30 11.64
CA THR A 108 -15.81 -10.11 10.31
C THR A 108 -17.10 -10.89 10.16
N SER A 109 -17.13 -12.20 10.46
CA SER A 109 -18.35 -13.01 10.39
C SER A 109 -19.45 -12.46 11.28
N ARG A 110 -19.17 -12.16 12.55
CA ARG A 110 -20.19 -11.64 13.49
C ARG A 110 -20.76 -10.28 13.09
N VAL A 111 -19.91 -9.39 12.58
CA VAL A 111 -20.36 -8.07 12.10
C VAL A 111 -21.25 -8.24 10.89
N LEU A 112 -20.84 -9.05 9.93
CA LEU A 112 -21.57 -9.26 8.68
C LEU A 112 -22.83 -10.10 8.84
N ASP A 113 -22.91 -10.93 9.89
CA ASP A 113 -24.15 -11.62 10.30
C ASP A 113 -25.23 -10.63 10.77
N ARG A 114 -24.82 -9.52 11.39
CA ARG A 114 -25.72 -8.51 11.95
C ARG A 114 -26.06 -7.43 10.93
N ASP A 115 -25.07 -6.98 10.18
CA ASP A 115 -25.21 -6.01 9.11
C ASP A 115 -24.28 -6.37 7.94
N PRO A 116 -24.79 -7.01 6.89
CA PRO A 116 -24.01 -7.30 5.69
C PRO A 116 -23.43 -6.05 5.01
N LYS A 117 -24.07 -4.88 5.17
CA LYS A 117 -23.61 -3.64 4.55
C LYS A 117 -22.38 -3.06 5.24
N ALA A 118 -22.08 -3.48 6.47
CA ALA A 118 -20.84 -3.13 7.16
C ALA A 118 -19.58 -3.44 6.33
N TRP A 119 -19.68 -4.39 5.39
CA TRP A 119 -18.64 -4.71 4.40
C TRP A 119 -18.23 -3.52 3.53
N PHE A 120 -19.14 -2.60 3.25
CA PHE A 120 -18.97 -1.57 2.24
C PHE A 120 -18.25 -0.34 2.79
N ILE A 121 -17.27 0.14 2.02
CA ILE A 121 -16.56 1.37 2.35
C ILE A 121 -17.51 2.57 2.20
N GLY A 122 -17.54 3.42 3.23
CA GLY A 122 -18.41 4.59 3.29
C GLY A 122 -19.87 4.27 3.63
N GLU A 123 -20.18 3.05 4.10
CA GLU A 123 -21.53 2.66 4.53
C GLU A 123 -22.03 3.53 5.71
N PRO A 124 -23.19 4.20 5.59
CA PRO A 124 -23.76 5.02 6.66
C PRO A 124 -24.05 4.30 7.98
N THR A 125 -24.42 3.02 7.97
CA THR A 125 -24.66 2.25 9.22
C THR A 125 -23.36 1.88 9.95
N HIS A 126 -22.23 1.89 9.24
CA HIS A 126 -20.91 1.62 9.76
C HIS A 126 -19.88 2.66 9.28
N PRO A 127 -20.09 3.95 9.59
CA PRO A 127 -19.35 5.05 8.97
C PRO A 127 -17.88 5.09 9.38
N LYS A 128 -17.53 4.32 10.44
CA LYS A 128 -16.18 4.23 11.00
C LYS A 128 -15.36 3.08 10.42
N ASN A 129 -15.94 2.17 9.62
CA ASN A 129 -15.16 1.12 8.97
C ASN A 129 -14.15 1.72 8.00
N PHE A 130 -12.97 1.12 7.89
CA PHE A 130 -11.83 1.58 7.08
C PHE A 130 -11.22 2.94 7.46
N VAL A 131 -11.84 3.70 8.36
CA VAL A 131 -11.35 5.01 8.80
C VAL A 131 -10.03 4.84 9.55
N PRO A 132 -8.94 5.50 9.12
CA PRO A 132 -7.67 5.47 9.83
C PRO A 132 -7.80 6.06 11.24
N LYS A 133 -7.18 5.41 12.23
CA LYS A 133 -7.30 5.81 13.65
C LYS A 133 -6.84 7.24 13.96
N ALA A 134 -5.96 7.78 13.12
CA ALA A 134 -5.47 9.14 13.25
C ALA A 134 -6.55 10.20 13.01
N HIS A 135 -7.61 9.85 12.26
CA HIS A 135 -8.73 10.72 11.92
C HIS A 135 -9.98 10.45 12.76
N ASP A 136 -10.13 9.23 13.28
CA ASP A 136 -11.14 8.87 14.26
C ASP A 136 -10.55 7.83 15.22
N PRO A 137 -10.38 8.12 16.53
CA PRO A 137 -9.87 7.15 17.50
C PRO A 137 -10.73 5.87 17.62
N GLU A 138 -12.04 5.98 17.35
CA GLU A 138 -12.96 4.86 17.26
C GLU A 138 -13.01 4.24 15.85
N GLY A 139 -12.24 4.82 14.92
CA GLY A 139 -12.06 4.37 13.55
C GLY A 139 -11.61 2.92 13.45
N GLY A 140 -12.28 2.19 12.58
CA GLY A 140 -12.06 0.79 12.29
C GLY A 140 -11.07 0.59 11.15
N MET A 141 -9.83 1.09 11.25
CA MET A 141 -8.77 0.91 10.23
C MET A 141 -8.44 -0.57 9.91
N HIS A 142 -8.95 -1.51 10.69
CA HIS A 142 -8.81 -2.95 10.44
C HIS A 142 -10.18 -3.64 10.47
N ARG A 143 -11.24 -2.89 10.16
CA ARG A 143 -12.63 -3.32 10.15
C ARG A 143 -13.26 -2.95 8.80
N PRO A 144 -14.21 -3.76 8.29
CA PRO A 144 -14.75 -4.97 8.92
C PRO A 144 -13.85 -6.21 8.75
N TYR A 145 -12.78 -6.11 7.95
CA TYR A 145 -11.77 -7.16 7.75
C TYR A 145 -10.35 -6.59 7.85
N TYR A 146 -9.33 -7.45 7.98
CA TYR A 146 -7.95 -7.00 8.10
C TYR A 146 -7.39 -6.54 6.76
N HIS A 147 -6.85 -5.33 6.73
CA HIS A 147 -6.36 -4.71 5.51
C HIS A 147 -5.25 -3.71 5.81
N ASN A 148 -4.58 -3.28 4.74
CA ASN A 148 -3.60 -2.21 4.76
C ASN A 148 -3.85 -1.23 3.61
N TRP A 149 -3.63 0.05 3.89
CA TRP A 149 -3.35 1.05 2.86
C TRP A 149 -1.93 0.80 2.33
N HIS A 150 -1.79 0.59 1.03
CA HIS A 150 -0.56 0.14 0.41
C HIS A 150 -0.12 1.09 -0.70
N HIS A 151 1.17 1.44 -0.71
CA HIS A 151 1.82 2.20 -1.79
C HIS A 151 2.23 1.25 -2.91
N MET A 152 1.63 1.41 -4.09
CA MET A 152 1.98 0.59 -5.25
C MET A 152 3.39 0.86 -5.77
N ILE A 153 3.81 2.12 -5.80
CA ILE A 153 5.24 2.47 -5.95
C ILE A 153 5.80 2.59 -4.53
N PRO A 154 6.56 1.60 -4.04
CA PRO A 154 7.02 1.60 -2.66
C PRO A 154 8.02 2.72 -2.40
N ASN A 155 7.99 3.28 -1.18
CA ASN A 155 8.97 4.27 -0.74
C ASN A 155 10.41 3.75 -0.91
N GLY A 156 10.65 2.48 -0.61
CA GLY A 156 11.95 1.83 -0.79
C GLY A 156 12.45 1.90 -2.24
N ALA A 157 11.58 1.60 -3.21
CA ALA A 157 11.94 1.60 -4.63
C ALA A 157 12.24 3.01 -5.16
N ILE A 158 11.51 4.04 -4.73
CA ILE A 158 11.82 5.44 -5.08
C ILE A 158 13.21 5.82 -4.53
N ASN A 159 13.45 5.53 -3.24
CA ASN A 159 14.73 5.85 -2.60
C ASN A 159 15.90 5.10 -3.25
N GLU A 160 15.71 3.85 -3.63
CA GLU A 160 16.74 3.03 -4.25
C GLU A 160 17.02 3.43 -5.70
N TYR A 161 15.99 3.47 -6.54
CA TYR A 161 16.18 3.59 -7.99
C TYR A 161 16.23 5.02 -8.51
N ILE A 162 15.64 5.99 -7.78
CA ILE A 162 15.75 7.42 -8.08
C ILE A 162 16.78 8.08 -7.16
N GLY A 163 16.69 7.81 -5.86
CA GLY A 163 17.54 8.40 -4.83
C GLY A 163 18.92 7.74 -4.65
N GLY A 164 19.17 6.58 -5.26
CA GLY A 164 20.44 5.87 -5.13
C GLY A 164 21.55 6.49 -5.99
N GLY A 165 22.80 6.40 -5.52
CA GLY A 165 24.00 6.81 -6.25
C GLY A 165 24.29 8.32 -6.26
N PRO A 166 25.30 8.76 -7.02
CA PRO A 166 25.68 10.17 -7.13
C PRO A 166 24.49 11.03 -7.58
N ASP A 167 24.34 12.22 -6.99
CA ASP A 167 23.21 13.14 -7.23
C ASP A 167 21.81 12.61 -6.89
N GLY A 168 21.70 11.50 -6.15
CA GLY A 168 20.41 10.91 -5.76
C GLY A 168 19.47 11.89 -5.04
N ALA A 169 20.00 12.63 -4.06
CA ALA A 169 19.24 13.66 -3.35
C ALA A 169 18.74 14.78 -4.31
N LYS A 170 19.55 15.19 -5.29
CA LYS A 170 19.14 16.18 -6.29
C LYS A 170 18.01 15.64 -7.18
N ARG A 171 18.05 14.37 -7.56
CA ARG A 171 16.97 13.72 -8.33
C ARG A 171 15.68 13.64 -7.52
N LEU A 172 15.75 13.27 -6.23
CA LEU A 172 14.58 13.26 -5.35
C LEU A 172 14.01 14.66 -5.15
N PHE A 173 14.87 15.68 -4.99
CA PHE A 173 14.43 17.07 -4.93
C PHE A 173 13.70 17.49 -6.22
N LEU A 174 14.27 17.22 -7.40
CA LEU A 174 13.60 17.51 -8.68
C LEU A 174 12.27 16.77 -8.84
N LEU A 175 12.20 15.51 -8.41
CA LEU A 175 10.95 14.75 -8.40
C LEU A 175 9.90 15.42 -7.52
N MET A 176 10.29 15.92 -6.35
CA MET A 176 9.41 16.66 -5.45
C MET A 176 9.00 18.01 -6.06
N THR A 177 9.93 18.74 -6.71
CA THR A 177 9.63 19.99 -7.43
C THR A 177 8.67 19.77 -8.60
N SER A 178 8.61 18.54 -9.16
CA SER A 178 7.60 18.19 -10.16
C SER A 178 6.16 18.11 -9.61
N LEU A 179 5.97 18.38 -8.32
CA LEU A 179 4.70 18.25 -7.60
C LEU A 179 4.13 16.83 -7.66
N TYR A 180 5.01 15.83 -7.74
CA TYR A 180 4.64 14.44 -7.55
C TYR A 180 4.38 14.18 -6.06
N ASN A 181 3.33 13.41 -5.78
CA ASN A 181 2.98 13.02 -4.42
C ASN A 181 2.67 11.52 -4.36
N MET A 182 3.55 10.78 -3.69
CA MET A 182 3.44 9.34 -3.54
C MET A 182 2.32 8.92 -2.58
N ASN A 183 1.85 9.83 -1.72
CA ASN A 183 0.83 9.59 -0.71
C ASN A 183 -0.60 9.86 -1.23
N CYS A 184 -0.79 10.09 -2.53
CA CYS A 184 -2.10 10.36 -3.09
C CYS A 184 -2.33 9.66 -4.43
N GLY A 185 -3.53 9.86 -4.99
CA GLY A 185 -3.89 9.40 -6.33
C GLY A 185 -3.86 7.89 -6.45
N GLN A 186 -3.56 7.41 -7.66
CA GLN A 186 -3.60 5.97 -7.91
C GLN A 186 -2.54 5.19 -7.12
N ASN A 187 -1.44 5.84 -6.70
CA ASN A 187 -0.34 5.19 -5.98
C ASN A 187 -0.75 4.52 -4.67
N ILE A 188 -1.89 4.86 -4.08
CA ILE A 188 -2.41 4.24 -2.87
C ILE A 188 -3.55 3.30 -3.20
N VAL A 189 -3.54 2.09 -2.63
CA VAL A 189 -4.62 1.10 -2.78
C VAL A 189 -4.90 0.44 -1.44
N LEU A 190 -6.17 0.15 -1.14
CA LEU A 190 -6.52 -0.72 -0.01
C LEU A 190 -6.33 -2.17 -0.42
N LEU A 191 -5.52 -2.92 0.30
CA LEU A 191 -5.33 -4.35 0.07
C LEU A 191 -5.74 -5.17 1.29
N PRO A 192 -6.52 -6.24 1.09
CA PRO A 192 -6.81 -7.19 2.14
C PRO A 192 -5.56 -7.97 2.55
N LYS A 193 -5.55 -8.49 3.78
CA LYS A 193 -4.48 -9.36 4.27
C LYS A 193 -4.91 -10.81 4.39
N GLU A 194 -6.21 -11.09 4.34
CA GLU A 194 -6.75 -12.45 4.29
C GLU A 194 -7.11 -12.87 2.87
N SER A 195 -6.71 -14.09 2.49
CA SER A 195 -6.98 -14.74 1.20
C SER A 195 -8.47 -14.76 0.86
N PHE A 196 -9.34 -15.11 1.81
CA PHE A 196 -10.78 -15.16 1.57
C PHE A 196 -11.37 -13.78 1.23
N VAL A 197 -10.88 -12.72 1.88
CA VAL A 197 -11.27 -11.34 1.58
C VAL A 197 -10.79 -10.96 0.20
N GLY A 198 -9.52 -11.25 -0.14
CA GLY A 198 -8.99 -11.06 -1.49
C GLY A 198 -9.86 -11.73 -2.56
N ARG A 199 -10.29 -12.97 -2.32
CA ARG A 199 -11.21 -13.69 -3.22
C ARG A 199 -12.58 -13.03 -3.36
N VAL A 200 -13.18 -12.56 -2.27
CA VAL A 200 -14.46 -11.83 -2.32
C VAL A 200 -14.33 -10.52 -3.08
N LEU A 201 -13.25 -9.78 -2.83
CA LEU A 201 -12.98 -8.49 -3.46
C LEU A 201 -12.44 -8.63 -4.88
N GLY A 202 -12.06 -9.84 -5.33
CA GLY A 202 -11.36 -10.02 -6.59
C GLY A 202 -10.03 -9.26 -6.62
N LEU A 203 -9.29 -9.24 -5.50
CA LEU A 203 -8.03 -8.53 -5.31
C LEU A 203 -6.94 -9.48 -4.79
N PRO A 204 -5.66 -9.22 -5.07
CA PRO A 204 -4.55 -9.88 -4.39
C PRO A 204 -4.48 -9.45 -2.91
N ILE A 205 -3.65 -10.13 -2.13
CA ILE A 205 -3.45 -9.86 -0.70
C ILE A 205 -2.07 -9.27 -0.43
N HIS A 206 -2.00 -8.37 0.56
CA HIS A 206 -0.77 -7.70 0.95
C HIS A 206 0.03 -8.50 1.99
N CYS A 207 1.22 -8.97 1.61
CA CYS A 207 2.21 -9.68 2.45
C CYS A 207 1.56 -10.61 3.48
N PRO A 208 1.05 -11.78 3.04
CA PRO A 208 0.42 -12.70 3.96
C PRO A 208 1.45 -13.32 4.93
N TYR A 209 0.96 -13.94 6.00
CA TYR A 209 1.76 -14.86 6.84
C TYR A 209 2.95 -14.22 7.59
N GLY A 210 2.88 -12.93 7.94
CA GLY A 210 3.96 -12.27 8.67
C GLY A 210 5.15 -11.87 7.81
N GLN A 211 5.04 -12.02 6.48
CA GLN A 211 5.97 -11.37 5.55
C GLN A 211 5.92 -9.85 5.78
N MET A 212 7.09 -9.23 5.88
CA MET A 212 7.21 -7.78 6.11
C MET A 212 7.58 -7.01 4.84
N SER A 213 7.98 -7.71 3.78
CA SER A 213 8.45 -7.13 2.52
C SER A 213 8.03 -7.99 1.33
N HIS A 214 7.94 -7.34 0.18
CA HIS A 214 7.69 -7.92 -1.13
C HIS A 214 8.83 -7.48 -2.08
N PRO A 215 10.01 -8.13 -2.00
CA PRO A 215 11.20 -7.72 -2.75
C PRO A 215 10.99 -7.88 -4.26
N THR A 216 10.30 -8.93 -4.70
CA THR A 216 9.98 -9.19 -6.11
C THR A 216 9.10 -8.06 -6.65
N TYR A 217 8.05 -7.71 -5.92
CA TYR A 217 7.20 -6.56 -6.26
C TYR A 217 8.00 -5.27 -6.39
N SER A 218 8.92 -5.01 -5.45
CA SER A 218 9.74 -3.80 -5.49
C SER A 218 10.63 -3.74 -6.74
N GLN A 219 11.15 -4.88 -7.20
CA GLN A 219 11.94 -4.99 -8.42
C GLN A 219 11.11 -4.77 -9.69
N THR A 220 9.81 -5.07 -9.71
CA THR A 220 8.95 -4.76 -10.87
C THR A 220 8.93 -3.27 -11.21
N CYS A 221 9.13 -2.40 -10.22
CA CYS A 221 9.21 -0.96 -10.41
C CYS A 221 10.57 -0.49 -10.97
N GLU A 222 11.62 -1.31 -10.87
CA GLU A 222 13.01 -0.92 -11.14
C GLU A 222 13.19 -0.31 -12.53
N LYS A 223 12.79 -1.04 -13.57
CA LYS A 223 12.99 -0.62 -14.97
C LYS A 223 12.38 0.75 -15.23
N HIS A 224 11.15 0.97 -14.75
CA HIS A 224 10.42 2.22 -14.95
C HIS A 224 11.02 3.35 -14.11
N LEU A 225 11.35 3.11 -12.84
CA LEU A 225 11.95 4.12 -11.96
C LEU A 225 13.36 4.51 -12.40
N ARG A 226 14.17 3.57 -12.89
CA ARG A 226 15.49 3.89 -13.48
C ARG A 226 15.37 4.72 -14.75
N ARG A 227 14.34 4.50 -15.57
CA ARG A 227 14.06 5.35 -16.74
C ARG A 227 13.73 6.78 -16.33
N ILE A 228 12.92 6.95 -15.28
CA ILE A 228 12.59 8.27 -14.72
C ILE A 228 13.84 8.91 -14.11
N ALA A 229 14.66 8.15 -13.38
CA ALA A 229 15.94 8.63 -12.83
C ALA A 229 16.88 9.12 -13.94
N ALA A 230 16.92 8.44 -15.09
CA ALA A 230 17.70 8.88 -16.25
C ALA A 230 17.17 10.19 -16.86
N GLN A 231 15.85 10.40 -16.91
CA GLN A 231 15.26 11.68 -17.33
C GLN A 231 15.66 12.81 -16.38
N LEU A 232 15.55 12.58 -15.06
CA LEU A 232 15.97 13.54 -14.03
C LEU A 232 17.47 13.86 -14.14
N LYS A 233 18.32 12.86 -14.43
CA LYS A 233 19.76 13.06 -14.66
C LYS A 233 20.04 13.98 -15.85
N LYS A 234 19.28 13.85 -16.95
CA LYS A 234 19.43 14.75 -18.11
C LYS A 234 19.10 16.20 -17.75
N VAL A 235 18.05 16.41 -16.95
CA VAL A 235 17.67 17.74 -16.44
C VAL A 235 18.77 18.33 -15.54
N LEU A 236 19.37 17.52 -14.68
CA LEU A 236 20.51 17.95 -13.86
C LEU A 236 21.73 18.34 -14.72
N ALA A 237 22.01 17.55 -15.76
CA ALA A 237 23.15 17.77 -16.65
C ALA A 237 23.02 19.01 -17.54
N SER A 238 21.81 19.51 -17.80
CA SER A 238 21.61 20.75 -18.58
C SER A 238 22.03 22.03 -17.85
N GLY A 239 22.66 21.92 -16.66
CA GLY A 239 23.39 23.01 -16.02
C GLY A 239 22.52 24.10 -15.39
N ASN A 240 21.20 23.96 -15.41
CA ASN A 240 20.28 24.92 -14.80
C ASN A 240 19.23 24.20 -13.93
N PRO A 241 19.58 23.85 -12.68
CA PRO A 241 18.68 23.19 -11.71
C PRO A 241 17.41 23.99 -11.41
N HIS A 242 17.40 25.28 -11.78
CA HIS A 242 16.26 26.21 -11.65
C HIS A 242 15.47 26.40 -12.96
N LYS A 243 15.86 25.77 -14.07
CA LYS A 243 15.02 25.63 -15.29
C LYS A 243 14.42 24.23 -15.38
N LEU A 244 13.77 23.78 -14.31
CA LEU A 244 12.58 22.98 -14.51
C LEU A 244 11.60 23.88 -15.27
N ASN A 245 11.42 23.64 -16.57
CA ASN A 245 10.29 24.24 -17.27
C ASN A 245 9.04 23.43 -16.97
N ASP A 246 7.88 24.06 -17.13
CA ASP A 246 6.59 23.44 -16.84
C ASP A 246 6.39 22.14 -17.62
N GLU A 247 7.01 22.04 -18.81
CA GLU A 247 6.98 20.84 -19.65
C GLU A 247 7.70 19.65 -18.99
N ASN A 248 8.95 19.81 -18.56
CA ASN A 248 9.72 18.73 -17.92
C ASN A 248 9.07 18.31 -16.58
N VAL A 249 8.58 19.27 -15.79
CA VAL A 249 7.82 19.00 -14.56
C VAL A 249 6.60 18.14 -14.86
N THR A 250 5.81 18.55 -15.85
CA THR A 250 4.59 17.85 -16.25
C THR A 250 4.92 16.44 -16.76
N GLN A 251 5.98 16.27 -17.55
CA GLN A 251 6.40 14.98 -18.07
C GLN A 251 6.85 14.01 -16.96
N ILE A 252 7.65 14.47 -15.98
CA ILE A 252 8.10 13.65 -14.85
C ILE A 252 6.89 13.18 -14.02
N LYS A 253 6.01 14.11 -13.64
CA LYS A 253 4.80 13.79 -12.88
C LYS A 253 3.89 12.83 -13.65
N LYS A 254 3.70 13.05 -14.95
CA LYS A 254 2.94 12.17 -15.84
C LYS A 254 3.55 10.76 -15.90
N ALA A 255 4.88 10.64 -15.96
CA ALA A 255 5.55 9.35 -15.98
C ALA A 255 5.34 8.56 -14.67
N MET A 256 5.44 9.22 -13.51
CA MET A 256 5.16 8.58 -12.22
C MET A 256 3.70 8.16 -12.09
N ASN A 257 2.76 9.04 -12.44
CA ASN A 257 1.33 8.71 -12.41
C ASN A 257 0.99 7.56 -13.37
N LEU A 258 1.57 7.56 -14.57
CA LEU A 258 1.42 6.46 -15.52
C LEU A 258 1.95 5.13 -14.96
N LEU A 259 3.06 5.15 -14.21
CA LEU A 259 3.55 3.97 -13.52
C LEU A 259 2.56 3.49 -12.45
N SER A 260 1.99 4.40 -11.65
CA SER A 260 0.91 4.05 -10.71
C SER A 260 -0.30 3.45 -11.43
N ASP A 261 -0.72 4.01 -12.56
CA ASP A 261 -1.85 3.50 -13.35
C ASP A 261 -1.58 2.07 -13.86
N LYS A 262 -0.37 1.82 -14.38
CA LYS A 262 0.06 0.49 -14.84
C LYS A 262 0.08 -0.53 -13.70
N LEU A 263 0.65 -0.16 -12.55
CA LEU A 263 0.69 -1.02 -11.38
C LEU A 263 -0.73 -1.34 -10.88
N LEU A 264 -1.64 -0.37 -10.88
CA LEU A 264 -3.03 -0.61 -10.50
C LEU A 264 -3.73 -1.54 -11.49
N ALA A 265 -3.50 -1.36 -12.79
CA ALA A 265 -4.06 -2.23 -13.82
C ALA A 265 -3.54 -3.67 -13.66
N ALA A 266 -2.24 -3.83 -13.46
CA ALA A 266 -1.62 -5.14 -13.24
C ALA A 266 -2.15 -5.81 -11.96
N LEU A 267 -2.25 -5.06 -10.86
CA LEU A 267 -2.84 -5.52 -9.59
C LEU A 267 -4.29 -5.99 -9.77
N LYS A 268 -5.10 -5.27 -10.55
CA LYS A 268 -6.49 -5.66 -10.86
C LYS A 268 -6.59 -6.91 -11.73
N ALA A 269 -5.54 -7.23 -12.49
CA ALA A 269 -5.47 -8.42 -13.33
C ALA A 269 -4.94 -9.66 -12.58
N MET A 270 -4.37 -9.49 -11.38
CA MET A 270 -3.86 -10.61 -10.59
C MET A 270 -4.99 -11.57 -10.16
N PRO A 271 -4.68 -12.88 -10.05
CA PRO A 271 -5.61 -13.83 -9.46
C PRO A 271 -6.05 -13.40 -8.04
N PRO A 272 -7.34 -13.47 -7.69
CA PRO A 272 -7.80 -13.06 -6.37
C PRO A 272 -7.23 -13.92 -5.24
N GLY A 273 -6.81 -13.29 -4.14
CA GLY A 273 -6.33 -13.98 -2.95
C GLY A 273 -4.87 -14.43 -2.99
N VAL A 274 -4.14 -14.22 -4.10
CA VAL A 274 -2.70 -14.51 -4.19
C VAL A 274 -1.86 -13.36 -3.63
N SER A 275 -0.61 -13.64 -3.24
CA SER A 275 0.27 -12.61 -2.67
C SER A 275 0.60 -11.53 -3.71
N LEU A 276 0.63 -10.27 -3.30
CA LEU A 276 1.11 -9.17 -4.15
C LEU A 276 2.54 -9.41 -4.65
N ASP A 277 3.38 -10.13 -3.90
CA ASP A 277 4.75 -10.45 -4.32
C ASP A 277 4.82 -11.46 -5.47
N GLU A 278 3.70 -12.08 -5.83
CA GLU A 278 3.55 -12.90 -7.05
C GLU A 278 3.25 -12.03 -8.28
N LEU A 279 3.19 -10.70 -8.16
CA LEU A 279 3.02 -9.83 -9.31
C LEU A 279 4.23 -9.96 -10.23
N GLU A 280 3.99 -10.51 -11.42
CA GLU A 280 4.97 -10.56 -12.50
C GLU A 280 5.19 -9.18 -13.12
N SER A 281 6.23 -9.04 -13.95
CA SER A 281 6.68 -7.77 -14.53
C SER A 281 5.60 -6.92 -15.19
N ILE A 282 5.78 -5.58 -15.16
CA ILE A 282 4.88 -4.55 -15.72
C ILE A 282 5.50 -3.69 -16.84
#